data_AF-A0A7H4PNW9-F1
#
_entry.id   AF-A0A7H4PNW9-F1
#
_cell.length_a   1.000
_cell.length_b   1.000
_cell.length_c   1.000
_cell.angle_alpha   90.00
_cell.angle_beta   90.00
_cell.angle_gamma   90.00
#
_symmetry.space_group_name_H-M   'P 1'
#
loop_
_entity.id
_entity.type
_entity.pdbx_description
1 polymer ?
#
loop_
_entity_poly.entity_id
_entity_poly.type
_entity_poly.pdbx_seq_one_letter_code
_entity_poly.pdbx_strand_id
1 'polypeptide(L)'
;MTTYGVGELSALNGVAGSYAEHVPVLHIVGAPCTGAQQRGELLHHTLGDGDFSHFSRMSEHITCSQAVLAAGNACHEIDRVLE
;
A
#
# COMPACT_ATOMS: atom_id res chain seq x y z
N MET A 1 0.17 10.80 -0.04
CA MET A 1 0.39 10.05 1.21
C MET A 1 -0.94 9.88 1.91
N THR A 2 -1.30 8.66 2.34
CA THR A 2 -2.57 8.36 3.04
C THR A 2 -2.35 7.39 4.20
N THR A 3 -3.40 7.15 4.99
CA THR A 3 -3.42 6.09 6.03
C THR A 3 -3.94 4.75 5.46
N TYR A 4 -3.63 3.66 6.15
CA TYR A 4 -4.04 2.30 5.81
C TYR A 4 -5.57 2.14 5.72
N GLY A 5 -6.03 1.33 4.77
CA GLY A 5 -7.44 0.99 4.53
C GLY A 5 -8.30 2.16 4.09
N VAL A 6 -8.84 2.92 5.04
CA VAL A 6 -9.84 3.96 4.72
C VAL A 6 -9.28 5.07 3.83
N GLY A 7 -8.00 5.40 4.00
CA GLY A 7 -7.34 6.44 3.22
C GLY A 7 -6.96 5.97 1.82
N GLU A 8 -6.26 4.84 1.74
CA GLU A 8 -5.78 4.31 0.46
C GLU A 8 -6.92 3.91 -0.48
N LEU A 9 -7.99 3.29 0.02
CA LEU A 9 -9.13 2.88 -0.81
C LEU A 9 -9.83 4.08 -1.47
N SER A 10 -9.90 5.22 -0.77
CA SER A 10 -10.45 6.47 -1.33
C SER A 10 -9.53 7.04 -2.43
N ALA A 11 -8.22 6.87 -2.28
CA ALA A 11 -7.23 7.35 -3.24
C ALA A 11 -7.09 6.46 -4.48
N LEU A 12 -7.51 5.19 -4.43
CA LEU A 12 -7.38 4.25 -5.56
C LEU A 12 -8.00 4.77 -6.85
N ASN A 13 -9.10 5.53 -6.78
CA ASN A 13 -9.68 6.14 -7.98
C ASN A 13 -8.71 7.13 -8.67
N GLY A 14 -8.02 7.95 -7.88
CA GLY A 14 -7.00 8.87 -8.39
C GLY A 14 -5.75 8.14 -8.92
N VAL A 15 -5.32 7.07 -8.23
CA VAL A 15 -4.21 6.22 -8.68
C VAL A 15 -4.55 5.52 -10.00
N ALA A 16 -5.75 4.94 -10.12
CA ALA A 16 -6.21 4.32 -11.35
C ALA A 16 -6.28 5.31 -12.52
N GLY A 17 -6.76 6.53 -12.27
CA GLY A 17 -6.72 7.61 -13.26
C GLY A 17 -5.29 7.96 -13.69
N SER A 18 -4.36 8.02 -12.74
CA SER A 18 -2.94 8.27 -13.02
C SER A 18 -2.33 7.14 -13.86
N TYR A 19 -2.66 5.88 -13.55
CA TYR A 19 -2.24 4.72 -14.32
C TYR A 19 -2.78 4.75 -15.76
N ALA A 20 -4.05 5.09 -15.95
CA ALA A 20 -4.68 5.18 -17.27
C ALA A 20 -4.10 6.31 -18.14
N GLU A 21 -3.82 7.46 -17.53
CA GLU A 21 -3.34 8.68 -18.21
C GLU A 21 -1.80 8.77 -18.25
N HIS A 22 -1.10 7.69 -17.86
CA HIS A 22 0.37 7.63 -17.83
C HIS A 22 1.01 8.77 -17.01
N VAL A 23 0.38 9.15 -15.91
CA VAL A 23 0.89 10.16 -14.97
C VAL A 23 1.67 9.46 -13.85
N PRO A 24 2.99 9.69 -13.71
CA PRO A 24 3.79 9.03 -12.69
C PRO A 24 3.45 9.61 -11.30
N VAL A 25 2.73 8.84 -10.49
CA VAL A 25 2.34 9.20 -9.13
C VAL A 25 2.86 8.15 -8.15
N LEU A 26 3.58 8.59 -7.12
CA LEU A 26 3.95 7.75 -5.99
C LEU A 26 2.90 7.85 -4.87
N HIS A 27 2.23 6.73 -4.57
CA HIS A 27 1.27 6.65 -3.47
C HIS A 27 1.87 5.93 -2.26
N ILE A 28 2.24 6.71 -1.23
CA ILE A 28 2.73 6.17 0.05
C ILE A 28 1.56 5.99 1.03
N VAL A 29 1.44 4.79 1.58
CA VAL A 29 0.44 4.44 2.60
C VAL A 29 1.13 4.13 3.92
N GLY A 30 0.75 4.83 4.99
CA GLY A 30 1.18 4.48 6.34
C GLY A 30 0.45 3.23 6.82
N ALA A 31 1.20 2.14 7.07
CA ALA A 31 0.65 0.83 7.48
C ALA A 31 0.81 0.55 8.99
N PRO A 32 0.03 -0.38 9.56
CA PRO A 32 0.22 -0.85 10.93
C PRO A 32 1.63 -1.38 11.19
N CYS A 33 2.09 -1.38 12.45
CA CYS A 33 3.42 -1.88 12.77
C CYS A 33 3.56 -3.37 12.41
N THR A 34 4.74 -3.76 11.92
CA THR A 34 5.00 -5.12 11.43
C THR A 34 4.68 -6.21 12.46
N GLY A 35 4.95 -5.95 13.74
CA GLY A 35 4.63 -6.88 14.82
C GLY A 35 3.12 -7.12 14.99
N ALA A 36 2.27 -6.10 14.82
CA ALA A 36 0.82 -6.27 14.90
C ALA A 36 0.27 -7.00 13.67
N GLN A 37 0.84 -6.72 12.49
CA GLN A 37 0.49 -7.46 11.27
C GLN A 37 0.82 -8.96 11.40
N GLN A 38 2.02 -9.29 11.90
CA GLN A 38 2.46 -10.67 12.12
C GLN A 38 1.59 -11.44 13.13
N ARG A 39 1.04 -10.74 14.13
CA ARG A 39 0.13 -11.32 15.12
C ARG A 39 -1.31 -11.43 14.63
N GLY A 40 -1.62 -10.92 13.44
CA GLY A 40 -2.99 -10.91 12.91
C GLY A 40 -3.96 -10.12 13.80
N GLU A 41 -3.49 -9.03 14.42
CA GLU A 41 -4.32 -8.25 15.35
C GLU A 41 -5.51 -7.61 14.63
N LEU A 42 -6.65 -7.53 15.31
CA LEU A 42 -7.83 -6.85 14.81
C LEU A 42 -7.69 -5.35 15.04
N LEU A 43 -7.30 -4.63 13.99
CA LEU A 43 -7.02 -3.20 14.06
C LEU A 43 -8.08 -2.36 13.37
N HIS A 44 -8.26 -1.13 13.85
CA HIS A 44 -9.05 -0.13 13.15
C HIS A 44 -8.46 0.11 11.74
N HIS A 45 -9.34 0.43 10.78
CA HIS A 45 -9.00 0.56 9.35
C HIS A 45 -8.52 -0.73 8.65
N THR A 46 -8.85 -1.89 9.19
CA THR A 46 -8.69 -3.19 8.50
C THR A 46 -10.07 -3.80 8.19
N LEU A 47 -10.09 -4.96 7.55
CA LEU A 47 -11.31 -5.77 7.42
C LEU A 47 -11.65 -6.58 8.68
N GLY A 48 -10.81 -6.51 9.72
CA GLY A 48 -11.05 -7.20 10.99
C GLY A 48 -10.89 -8.72 10.89
N ASP A 49 -10.07 -9.20 9.96
CA ASP A 49 -9.83 -10.63 9.70
C ASP A 49 -8.37 -11.06 9.90
N GLY A 50 -7.49 -10.13 10.30
CA GLY A 50 -6.07 -10.38 10.55
C GLY A 50 -5.20 -10.43 9.28
N ASP A 51 -5.77 -10.20 8.09
CA ASP A 51 -5.03 -10.15 6.84
C ASP A 51 -4.71 -8.69 6.45
N PHE A 52 -3.42 -8.35 6.48
CA PHE A 52 -2.90 -7.02 6.14
C PHE A 52 -2.38 -6.91 4.69
N SER A 53 -2.75 -7.85 3.83
CA SER A 53 -2.36 -7.87 2.41
C SER A 53 -3.53 -7.54 1.45
N HIS A 54 -4.74 -7.33 1.97
CA HIS A 54 -5.91 -7.01 1.14
C HIS A 54 -5.70 -5.79 0.26
N PHE A 55 -5.29 -4.67 0.87
CA PHE A 55 -5.26 -3.39 0.16
C PHE A 55 -4.06 -3.26 -0.77
N SER A 56 -2.93 -3.92 -0.47
CA SER A 56 -1.80 -4.04 -1.40
C SER A 56 -2.21 -4.84 -2.65
N ARG A 57 -2.88 -5.99 -2.47
CA ARG A 57 -3.41 -6.81 -3.57
C ARG A 57 -4.40 -6.04 -4.45
N MET A 58 -5.29 -5.24 -3.85
CA MET A 58 -6.19 -4.38 -4.61
C MET A 58 -5.43 -3.35 -5.47
N SER A 59 -4.32 -2.83 -4.96
CA SER A 59 -3.48 -1.85 -5.66
C SER A 59 -2.67 -2.46 -6.82
N GLU A 60 -2.42 -3.79 -6.83
CA GLU A 60 -1.62 -4.48 -7.86
C GLU A 60 -2.18 -4.30 -9.27
N HIS A 61 -3.50 -4.14 -9.39
CA HIS A 61 -4.16 -4.03 -10.69
C HIS A 61 -4.11 -2.61 -11.30
N ILE A 62 -3.69 -1.61 -10.53
CA ILE A 62 -3.69 -0.20 -10.95
C ILE A 62 -2.36 0.50 -10.64
N THR A 63 -1.28 -0.26 -10.49
CA THR A 63 0.07 0.24 -10.26
C THR A 63 1.04 -0.46 -11.21
N CYS A 64 2.09 0.24 -11.67
CA CYS A 64 3.15 -0.38 -12.48
C CYS A 64 4.21 -1.09 -11.62
N SER A 65 4.39 -0.64 -10.38
CA SER A 65 5.33 -1.19 -9.40
C SER A 65 4.80 -0.87 -8.00
N GLN A 66 4.96 -1.79 -7.05
CA GLN A 66 4.63 -1.57 -5.64
C GLN A 66 5.54 -2.40 -4.73
N ALA A 67 5.63 -2.01 -3.46
CA ALA A 67 6.40 -2.74 -2.45
C ALA A 67 5.81 -2.58 -1.04
N VAL A 68 5.92 -3.63 -0.23
CA VAL A 68 5.70 -3.55 1.22
C VAL A 68 7.06 -3.40 1.90
N LEU A 69 7.25 -2.26 2.57
CA LEU A 69 8.54 -1.89 3.15
C LEU A 69 8.73 -2.50 4.54
N ALA A 70 9.92 -3.03 4.76
CA ALA A 70 10.47 -3.44 6.04
C ALA A 70 11.89 -2.86 6.17
N ALA A 71 12.40 -2.74 7.40
CA ALA A 71 13.72 -2.13 7.63
C ALA A 71 14.85 -2.77 6.80
N GLY A 72 14.77 -4.07 6.51
CA GLY A 72 15.78 -4.80 5.73
C GLY A 72 15.70 -4.63 4.21
N ASN A 73 14.58 -4.15 3.65
CA ASN A 73 14.40 -4.02 2.20
C ASN A 73 14.14 -2.57 1.74
N ALA A 74 13.94 -1.64 2.68
CA ALA A 74 13.38 -0.32 2.37
C ALA A 74 14.15 0.46 1.30
N CYS A 75 15.47 0.57 1.41
CA CYS A 75 16.27 1.33 0.44
C CYS A 75 16.12 0.77 -0.98
N HIS A 76 16.36 -0.53 -1.16
CA HIS A 76 16.26 -1.18 -2.47
C HIS A 76 14.85 -1.11 -3.06
N GLU A 77 13.82 -1.38 -2.24
CA GLU A 77 12.44 -1.37 -2.73
C GLU A 77 11.96 0.05 -3.08
N ILE A 78 12.42 1.07 -2.35
CA ILE A 78 12.11 2.46 -2.69
C ILE A 78 12.74 2.84 -4.04
N ASP A 79 14.01 2.49 -4.26
CA ASP A 79 14.67 2.77 -5.54
C ASP A 79 13.96 2.02 -6.69
N ARG A 80 13.67 0.72 -6.51
CA ARG A 80 13.01 -0.13 -7.51
C ARG A 80 11.61 0.35 -7.91
N VAL A 81 10.84 0.97 -7.01
CA VAL A 81 9.50 1.50 -7.36
C VAL A 81 9.54 2.89 -8.02
N LEU A 82 10.70 3.55 -8.00
CA LEU A 82 10.91 4.87 -8.62
C LEU A 82 11.55 4.79 -10.01
N GLU A 83 12.18 3.66 -10.36
CA GLU A 83 12.74 3.36 -11.69
C GLU A 83 11.66 2.98 -12.72
#